data_AF-A0A1H8XTR1-F1
#
_entry.id   AF-A0A1H8XTR1-F1
#
_cell.length_a   1.000
_cell.length_b   1.000
_cell.length_c   1.000
_cell.angle_alpha   90.00
_cell.angle_beta   90.00
_cell.angle_gamma   90.00
#
_symmetry.space_group_name_H-M   'P 1'
#
loop_
_entity.id
_entity.type
_entity.pdbx_description
1 polymer ?
#
loop_
_entity_poly.entity_id
_entity_poly.type
_entity_poly.pdbx_seq_one_letter_code
_entity_poly.pdbx_strand_id
1 'polypeptide(L)'
;MDKPPPVPSARDGFPNLSAAHAESPSTARLAVAEPFAHPPRFLILYGSLRDRSFSRFLAYEAARLLEAMGGEMRIFHADGLPLPDDTTADHPKVRELRELSIWSEGQVWVSPERHGTLTGVMKSQIDWLPLSEGSVRPTQGRTLAVMQVSGGSQSFNAVNALRVLGRWMRMVTIPNQSSVPMAFKEFDEAGRMKPGPLYDRVVDVCEELMKFTLLVRERSDYLVDRYSERKERDPERLTAIGADAGFGTR
;
A
#
# COMPACT_ATOMS: atom_id res chain seq x y z
N MET A 1 35.20 4.02 10.75
CA MET A 1 33.86 4.63 10.61
C MET A 1 34.00 6.08 10.99
N ASP A 2 33.94 6.99 10.01
CA ASP A 2 33.88 8.43 10.23
C ASP A 2 32.52 8.77 10.85
N LYS A 3 32.47 8.83 12.18
CA LYS A 3 31.37 9.52 12.84
C LYS A 3 31.65 11.02 12.72
N PRO A 4 30.65 11.85 12.37
CA PRO A 4 30.82 13.29 12.43
C PRO A 4 31.33 13.68 13.83
N PRO A 5 32.26 14.65 13.92
CA PRO A 5 32.85 15.03 15.20
C PRO A 5 31.76 15.45 16.19
N PRO A 6 31.92 15.13 17.48
CA PRO A 6 30.94 15.49 18.49
C PRO A 6 30.78 17.02 18.53
N VAL A 7 29.54 17.48 18.35
CA VAL A 7 29.22 18.92 18.40
C VAL A 7 29.25 19.40 19.86
N PRO A 8 29.87 20.54 20.19
CA PRO A 8 29.97 21.02 21.57
C PRO A 8 28.61 21.44 22.14
N SER A 9 28.24 20.81 23.26
CA SER A 9 27.05 21.08 24.09
C SER A 9 25.68 20.71 23.48
N ALA A 10 24.90 19.95 24.25
CA ALA A 10 23.56 19.49 23.89
C ALA A 10 22.49 20.60 23.77
N ARG A 11 22.88 21.88 23.82
CA ARG A 11 21.97 23.00 23.57
C ARG A 11 22.04 23.55 22.14
N ASP A 12 23.11 23.30 21.37
CA ASP A 12 23.25 23.79 19.98
C ASP A 12 23.62 22.69 18.95
N GLY A 13 23.38 21.42 19.26
CA GLY A 13 23.77 20.27 18.40
C GLY A 13 22.84 19.91 17.24
N PHE A 14 21.58 20.38 17.28
CA PHE A 14 20.58 20.19 16.21
C PHE A 14 19.71 21.45 16.09
N PRO A 15 20.24 22.60 15.62
CA PRO A 15 19.54 23.89 15.66
C PRO A 15 18.21 23.90 14.89
N ASN A 16 18.02 22.97 13.95
CA ASN A 16 16.79 22.85 13.15
C ASN A 16 15.76 21.85 13.72
N LEU A 17 16.11 21.10 14.78
CA LEU A 17 15.23 20.13 15.42
C LEU A 17 14.47 20.83 16.55
N SER A 18 13.14 20.84 16.47
CA SER A 18 12.30 21.35 17.54
C SER A 18 12.25 20.34 18.67
N ALA A 19 12.86 20.70 19.81
CA ALA A 19 12.87 19.86 21.00
C ALA A 19 11.46 19.51 21.50
N ALA A 20 10.49 20.42 21.34
CA ALA A 20 9.10 20.21 21.75
C ALA A 20 8.36 19.12 20.95
N HIS A 21 8.79 18.84 19.73
CA HIS A 21 8.13 17.88 18.82
C HIS A 21 8.95 16.61 18.58
N ALA A 22 10.23 16.65 18.94
CA ALA A 22 11.16 15.54 18.78
C ALA A 22 10.85 14.44 19.80
N GLU A 23 10.64 13.23 19.28
CA GLU A 23 10.42 12.04 20.10
C GLU A 23 11.34 10.94 19.60
N SER A 24 12.07 10.30 20.52
CA SER A 24 12.91 9.15 20.18
C SER A 24 12.05 7.89 20.06
N PRO A 25 12.17 7.13 18.95
CA PRO A 25 11.49 5.85 18.84
C PRO A 25 11.93 4.88 19.94
N SER A 26 11.01 4.10 20.48
CA SER A 26 11.32 3.10 21.51
C SER A 26 10.61 1.78 21.25
N THR A 27 11.25 0.68 21.66
CA THR A 27 10.67 -0.67 21.58
C THR A 27 9.39 -0.78 22.42
N ALA A 28 9.31 -0.06 23.54
CA ALA A 28 8.13 -0.01 24.38
C ALA A 28 6.89 0.52 23.64
N ARG A 29 7.06 1.55 22.78
CA ARG A 29 5.96 2.09 21.95
C ARG A 29 5.60 1.22 20.75
N LEU A 30 6.44 0.24 20.43
CA LEU A 30 6.15 -0.81 19.45
C LEU A 30 5.55 -2.07 20.10
N ALA A 31 5.41 -2.11 21.43
CA ALA A 31 4.73 -3.22 22.09
C ALA A 31 3.24 -3.17 21.76
N VAL A 32 2.65 -4.34 21.49
CA VAL A 32 1.21 -4.47 21.26
C VAL A 32 0.56 -4.68 22.61
N ALA A 33 -0.26 -3.71 23.03
CA ALA A 33 -1.01 -3.81 24.27
C ALA A 33 -2.26 -4.70 24.09
N GLU A 34 -2.99 -4.49 23.00
CA GLU A 34 -4.23 -5.21 22.69
C GLU A 34 -4.21 -5.67 21.22
N PRO A 35 -3.92 -6.97 20.97
CA PRO A 35 -3.94 -7.52 19.62
C PRO A 35 -5.34 -7.48 19.01
N PHE A 36 -5.42 -7.35 17.68
CA PHE A 36 -6.71 -7.44 17.01
C PHE A 36 -7.28 -8.87 17.08
N ALA A 37 -8.56 -8.96 17.46
CA ALA A 37 -9.27 -10.24 17.53
C ALA A 37 -9.72 -10.80 16.16
N HIS A 38 -9.56 -10.02 15.08
CA HIS A 38 -9.98 -10.44 13.74
C HIS A 38 -8.79 -10.89 12.86
N PRO A 39 -9.05 -11.74 11.86
CA PRO A 39 -8.08 -12.10 10.83
C PRO A 39 -7.44 -10.89 10.15
N PRO A 40 -6.19 -10.98 9.69
CA PRO A 40 -5.59 -9.95 8.85
C PRO A 40 -6.38 -9.74 7.55
N ARG A 41 -6.69 -8.49 7.22
CA ARG A 41 -7.57 -8.14 6.08
C ARG A 41 -6.78 -7.75 4.85
N PHE A 42 -7.04 -8.42 3.73
CA PHE A 42 -6.34 -8.20 2.48
C PHE A 42 -7.27 -7.81 1.34
N LEU A 43 -6.98 -6.67 0.72
CA LEU A 43 -7.60 -6.25 -0.54
C LEU A 43 -6.73 -6.65 -1.72
N ILE A 44 -7.31 -7.31 -2.71
CA ILE A 44 -6.62 -7.67 -3.95
C ILE A 44 -7.19 -6.87 -5.12
N LEU A 45 -6.30 -6.19 -5.85
CA LEU A 45 -6.61 -5.44 -7.07
C LEU A 45 -5.90 -6.11 -8.25
N TYR A 46 -6.58 -6.24 -9.40
CA TYR A 46 -5.99 -6.81 -10.61
C TYR A 46 -6.20 -5.91 -11.84
N GLY A 47 -5.25 -5.96 -12.79
CA GLY A 47 -5.13 -5.00 -13.89
C GLY A 47 -5.72 -5.42 -15.24
N SER A 48 -6.69 -6.33 -15.31
CA SER A 48 -7.27 -6.73 -16.60
C SER A 48 -8.70 -7.24 -16.50
N LEU A 49 -9.56 -6.67 -17.35
CA LEU A 49 -10.97 -7.00 -17.54
C LEU A 49 -11.21 -8.07 -18.63
N ARG A 50 -10.17 -8.74 -19.14
CA ARG A 50 -10.34 -9.81 -20.12
C ARG A 50 -11.06 -11.00 -19.48
N ASP A 51 -11.87 -11.70 -20.26
CA ASP A 51 -12.51 -12.97 -19.85
C ASP A 51 -11.48 -14.00 -19.38
N ARG A 52 -10.38 -14.13 -20.12
CA ARG A 52 -9.21 -14.92 -19.71
C ARG A 52 -8.08 -14.00 -19.29
N SER A 53 -8.08 -13.61 -18.02
CA SER A 53 -7.14 -12.67 -17.41
C SER A 53 -6.16 -13.41 -16.49
N PHE A 54 -4.90 -13.52 -16.90
CA PHE A 54 -3.86 -14.16 -16.08
C PHE A 54 -3.52 -13.37 -14.81
N SER A 55 -3.67 -12.04 -14.81
CA SER A 55 -3.54 -11.25 -13.59
C SER A 55 -4.67 -11.56 -12.61
N ARG A 56 -5.90 -11.80 -13.10
CA ARG A 56 -7.02 -12.24 -12.26
C ARG A 56 -6.81 -13.65 -11.71
N PHE A 57 -6.31 -14.57 -12.54
CA PHE A 57 -5.98 -15.92 -12.07
C PHE A 57 -4.86 -15.91 -11.01
N LEU A 58 -3.80 -15.12 -11.22
CA LEU A 58 -2.74 -14.95 -10.23
C LEU A 58 -3.26 -14.29 -8.94
N ALA A 59 -4.14 -13.30 -9.05
CA ALA A 59 -4.83 -12.70 -7.90
C ALA A 59 -5.65 -13.74 -7.11
N TYR A 60 -6.31 -14.68 -7.78
CA TYR A 60 -7.05 -15.76 -7.13
C TYR A 60 -6.14 -16.77 -6.45
N GLU A 61 -4.97 -17.10 -7.00
CA GLU A 61 -3.99 -17.93 -6.27
C GLU A 61 -3.46 -17.23 -5.03
N ALA A 62 -3.13 -15.93 -5.13
CA ALA A 62 -2.71 -15.14 -3.98
C ALA A 62 -3.79 -15.09 -2.88
N ALA A 63 -5.07 -14.95 -3.27
CA ALA A 63 -6.20 -14.98 -2.36
C ALA A 63 -6.28 -16.31 -1.60
N ARG A 64 -6.23 -17.45 -2.32
CA ARG A 64 -6.27 -18.79 -1.72
C ARG A 64 -5.11 -19.03 -0.74
N LEU A 65 -3.91 -18.57 -1.11
CA LEU A 65 -2.72 -18.72 -0.25
C LEU A 65 -2.86 -17.91 1.03
N LEU A 66 -3.27 -16.64 0.94
CA LEU A 66 -3.45 -15.79 2.11
C LEU A 66 -4.64 -16.22 2.99
N GLU A 67 -5.73 -16.71 2.39
CA GLU A 67 -6.86 -17.29 3.11
C GLU A 67 -6.44 -18.57 3.86
N ALA A 68 -5.67 -19.45 3.22
CA ALA A 68 -5.10 -20.63 3.86
C ALA A 68 -4.14 -20.30 5.02
N MET A 69 -3.52 -19.12 4.99
CA MET A 69 -2.69 -18.56 6.08
C MET A 69 -3.52 -17.84 7.16
N GLY A 70 -4.85 -17.83 7.04
CA GLY A 70 -5.76 -17.25 8.04
C GLY A 70 -6.12 -15.79 7.83
N GLY A 71 -5.98 -15.23 6.62
CA GLY A 71 -6.43 -13.88 6.29
C GLY A 71 -7.89 -13.82 5.80
N GLU A 72 -8.53 -12.67 5.98
CA GLU A 72 -9.84 -12.33 5.37
C GLU A 72 -9.60 -11.60 4.04
N MET A 73 -10.13 -12.13 2.93
CA MET A 73 -9.88 -11.61 1.58
C MET A 73 -11.06 -10.81 1.03
N ARG A 74 -10.77 -9.72 0.32
CA ARG A 74 -11.72 -9.11 -0.62
C ARG A 74 -11.01 -8.79 -1.93
N ILE A 75 -11.65 -9.12 -3.04
CA ILE A 75 -11.13 -8.86 -4.38
C ILE A 75 -12.03 -7.81 -5.02
N PHE A 76 -11.43 -6.71 -5.49
CA PHE A 76 -12.19 -5.70 -6.21
C PHE A 76 -12.26 -6.04 -7.69
N HIS A 77 -13.48 -6.07 -8.24
CA HIS A 77 -13.73 -6.22 -9.67
C HIS A 77 -13.87 -4.85 -10.31
N ALA A 78 -12.93 -4.46 -11.17
CA ALA A 78 -12.90 -3.11 -11.76
C ALA A 78 -13.88 -2.88 -12.92
N ASP A 79 -14.70 -3.88 -13.28
CA ASP A 79 -15.76 -3.74 -14.28
C ASP A 79 -16.73 -2.62 -13.87
N GLY A 80 -16.94 -1.66 -14.78
CA GLY A 80 -17.75 -0.48 -14.53
C GLY A 80 -17.10 0.61 -13.66
N LEU A 81 -15.81 0.49 -13.31
CA LEU A 81 -15.08 1.59 -12.67
C LEU A 81 -14.85 2.71 -13.72
N PRO A 82 -15.32 3.95 -13.46
CA PRO A 82 -15.13 5.08 -14.35
C PRO A 82 -13.65 5.49 -14.42
N LEU A 83 -13.26 6.23 -15.47
CA LEU A 83 -11.95 6.85 -15.47
C LEU A 83 -11.89 7.94 -14.38
N PRO A 84 -10.74 8.16 -13.73
CA PRO A 84 -10.56 9.30 -12.84
C PRO A 84 -11.02 10.60 -13.52
N ASP A 85 -11.70 11.46 -12.76
CA ASP A 85 -12.29 12.74 -13.19
C ASP A 85 -13.47 12.66 -14.18
N ASP A 86 -13.89 11.47 -14.62
CA ASP A 86 -15.09 11.29 -15.48
C ASP A 86 -16.41 11.33 -14.69
N THR A 87 -16.33 11.18 -13.36
CA THR A 87 -17.48 11.25 -12.45
C THR A 87 -17.06 11.66 -11.04
N THR A 88 -18.01 11.71 -10.10
CA THR A 88 -17.73 12.07 -8.70
C THR A 88 -17.33 10.84 -7.87
N ALA A 89 -16.81 11.08 -6.67
CA ALA A 89 -16.52 10.03 -5.70
C ALA A 89 -17.77 9.24 -5.24
N ASP A 90 -18.98 9.72 -5.54
CA ASP A 90 -20.24 9.05 -5.20
C ASP A 90 -20.57 7.86 -6.11
N HIS A 91 -19.84 7.70 -7.22
CA HIS A 91 -20.05 6.57 -8.12
C HIS A 91 -19.92 5.24 -7.35
N PRO A 92 -20.87 4.29 -7.50
CA PRO A 92 -20.92 3.08 -6.68
C PRO A 92 -19.61 2.28 -6.64
N LYS A 93 -18.95 2.11 -7.81
CA LYS A 93 -17.65 1.41 -7.91
C LYS A 93 -16.50 2.16 -7.24
N VAL A 94 -16.55 3.50 -7.21
CA VAL A 94 -15.52 4.31 -6.56
C VAL A 94 -15.68 4.20 -5.05
N ARG A 95 -16.91 4.29 -4.53
CA ARG A 95 -17.20 4.07 -3.10
C ARG A 95 -16.81 2.66 -2.65
N GLU A 96 -17.21 1.63 -3.40
CA GLU A 96 -16.82 0.24 -3.11
C GLU A 96 -15.30 0.09 -3.02
N LEU A 97 -14.55 0.61 -3.99
CA LEU A 97 -13.08 0.55 -3.99
C LEU A 97 -12.47 1.26 -2.77
N ARG A 98 -12.98 2.44 -2.43
CA ARG A 98 -12.50 3.21 -1.27
C ARG A 98 -12.81 2.51 0.05
N GLU A 99 -14.03 2.02 0.21
CA GLU A 99 -14.45 1.25 1.40
C GLU A 99 -13.61 -0.01 1.59
N LEU A 100 -13.32 -0.73 0.50
CA LEU A 100 -12.43 -1.89 0.52
C LEU A 100 -11.00 -1.49 0.92
N SER A 101 -10.48 -0.38 0.40
CA SER A 101 -9.14 0.10 0.74
C SER A 101 -9.07 0.50 2.22
N ILE A 102 -10.08 1.21 2.72
CA ILE A 102 -10.22 1.57 4.14
C ILE A 102 -10.27 0.32 5.03
N TRP A 103 -11.05 -0.69 4.64
CA TRP A 103 -11.17 -1.97 5.37
C TRP A 103 -9.87 -2.77 5.41
N SER A 104 -9.03 -2.66 4.38
CA SER A 104 -7.80 -3.46 4.26
C SER A 104 -6.73 -3.11 5.30
N GLU A 105 -5.90 -4.07 5.67
CA GLU A 105 -4.66 -3.88 6.46
C GLU A 105 -3.41 -4.15 5.61
N GLY A 106 -3.56 -4.98 4.58
CA GLY A 106 -2.59 -5.18 3.52
C GLY A 106 -3.27 -5.27 2.15
N GLN A 107 -2.50 -5.07 1.07
CA GLN A 107 -3.02 -5.20 -0.28
C GLN A 107 -2.10 -6.04 -1.18
N VAL A 108 -2.68 -6.64 -2.22
CA VAL A 108 -1.96 -7.27 -3.32
C VAL A 108 -2.37 -6.59 -4.62
N TRP A 109 -1.40 -6.05 -5.36
CA TRP A 109 -1.65 -5.45 -6.68
C TRP A 109 -1.06 -6.31 -7.78
N VAL A 110 -1.91 -6.79 -8.68
CA VAL A 110 -1.53 -7.72 -9.75
C VAL A 110 -1.78 -7.08 -11.12
N SER A 111 -0.75 -6.51 -11.73
CA SER A 111 -0.87 -5.91 -13.07
C SER A 111 -0.31 -6.82 -14.15
N PRO A 112 -0.99 -7.00 -15.29
CA PRO A 112 -0.29 -7.38 -16.50
C PRO A 112 0.76 -6.33 -16.87
N GLU A 113 1.75 -6.75 -17.66
CA GLU A 113 2.59 -5.84 -18.42
C GLU A 113 1.99 -5.65 -19.82
N ARG A 114 1.54 -4.43 -20.12
CA ARG A 114 0.97 -4.05 -21.41
C ARG A 114 1.79 -2.93 -22.00
N HIS A 115 2.31 -3.13 -23.22
CA HIS A 115 3.24 -2.18 -23.86
C HIS A 115 4.42 -1.80 -22.94
N GLY A 116 4.95 -2.77 -22.19
CA GLY A 116 6.13 -2.59 -21.34
C GLY A 116 5.88 -1.83 -20.04
N THR A 117 4.62 -1.61 -19.63
CA THR A 117 4.29 -0.91 -18.38
C THR A 117 3.06 -1.52 -17.68
N LEU A 118 2.73 -1.02 -16.48
CA LEU A 118 1.49 -1.40 -15.79
C LEU A 118 0.27 -1.03 -16.63
N THR A 119 -0.83 -1.73 -16.41
CA THR A 119 -2.06 -1.47 -17.18
C THR A 119 -2.77 -0.20 -16.75
N GLY A 120 -3.49 0.43 -17.68
CA GLY A 120 -4.41 1.53 -17.38
C GLY A 120 -5.48 1.12 -16.37
N VAL A 121 -6.02 -0.10 -16.45
CA VAL A 121 -6.99 -0.64 -15.48
C VAL A 121 -6.42 -0.67 -14.06
N MET A 122 -5.17 -1.11 -13.89
CA MET A 122 -4.51 -1.08 -12.58
C MET A 122 -4.29 0.36 -12.10
N LYS A 123 -3.82 1.24 -12.99
CA LYS A 123 -3.54 2.64 -12.65
C LYS A 123 -4.81 3.40 -12.25
N SER A 124 -5.90 3.26 -13.00
CA SER A 124 -7.18 3.90 -12.71
C SER A 124 -7.72 3.51 -11.33
N GLN A 125 -7.57 2.24 -10.91
CA GLN A 125 -7.94 1.83 -9.54
C GLN A 125 -7.14 2.61 -8.48
N ILE A 126 -5.82 2.71 -8.63
CA ILE A 126 -4.98 3.43 -7.66
C ILE A 126 -5.31 4.94 -7.68
N ASP A 127 -5.59 5.52 -8.84
CA ASP A 127 -5.91 6.94 -8.98
C ASP A 127 -7.21 7.35 -8.28
N TRP A 128 -8.14 6.41 -8.08
CA TRP A 128 -9.35 6.62 -7.31
C TRP A 128 -9.15 6.56 -5.78
N LEU A 129 -7.98 6.14 -5.31
CA LEU A 129 -7.63 6.08 -3.89
C LEU A 129 -6.94 7.39 -3.46
N PRO A 130 -7.61 8.26 -2.68
CA PRO A 130 -6.97 9.48 -2.22
C PRO A 130 -5.94 9.18 -1.12
N LEU A 131 -4.92 10.03 -0.98
CA LEU A 131 -4.03 9.99 0.20
C LEU A 131 -4.76 10.36 1.49
N SER A 132 -5.82 11.17 1.39
CA SER A 132 -6.58 11.72 2.50
C SER A 132 -8.02 11.99 2.08
N GLU A 133 -8.98 11.55 2.89
CA GLU A 133 -10.40 11.92 2.79
C GLU A 133 -10.86 12.33 4.21
N GLY A 134 -10.87 13.64 4.47
CA GLY A 134 -10.97 14.17 5.83
C GLY A 134 -9.83 13.66 6.73
N SER A 135 -10.17 12.98 7.82
CA SER A 135 -9.22 12.32 8.73
C SER A 135 -8.82 10.92 8.29
N VAL A 136 -9.51 10.31 7.33
CA VAL A 136 -9.26 8.94 6.88
C VAL A 136 -8.07 8.92 5.92
N ARG A 137 -7.22 7.90 6.06
CA ARG A 137 -6.06 7.64 5.20
C ARG A 137 -6.20 6.22 4.62
N PRO A 138 -6.78 6.03 3.43
CA PRO A 138 -7.15 4.70 2.91
C PRO A 138 -5.99 3.73 2.69
N THR A 139 -4.77 4.21 2.45
CA THR A 139 -3.61 3.35 2.13
C THR A 139 -2.45 3.48 3.10
N GLN A 140 -2.33 4.62 3.79
CA GLN A 140 -1.17 4.95 4.61
C GLN A 140 -0.92 3.90 5.70
N GLY A 141 0.33 3.43 5.82
CA GLY A 141 0.76 2.48 6.85
C GLY A 141 0.37 1.02 6.58
N ARG A 142 -0.47 0.75 5.58
CA ARG A 142 -0.84 -0.62 5.19
C ARG A 142 0.28 -1.30 4.42
N THR A 143 0.35 -2.62 4.48
CA THR A 143 1.34 -3.38 3.71
C THR A 143 0.92 -3.57 2.26
N LEU A 144 1.88 -3.79 1.37
CA LEU A 144 1.62 -4.00 -0.06
C LEU A 144 2.55 -5.07 -0.62
N ALA A 145 1.98 -6.06 -1.31
CA ALA A 145 2.70 -6.92 -2.25
C ALA A 145 2.38 -6.53 -3.69
N VAL A 146 3.40 -6.53 -4.55
CA VAL A 146 3.25 -6.25 -5.98
C VAL A 146 3.58 -7.48 -6.80
N MET A 147 2.72 -7.77 -7.79
CA MET A 147 2.88 -8.91 -8.69
C MET A 147 2.61 -8.48 -10.13
N GLN A 148 3.26 -9.14 -11.08
CA GLN A 148 2.92 -9.00 -12.49
C GLN A 148 2.83 -10.32 -13.24
N VAL A 149 2.12 -10.26 -14.37
CA VAL A 149 2.14 -11.29 -15.42
C VAL A 149 2.53 -10.66 -16.75
N SER A 150 3.23 -11.39 -17.61
CA SER A 150 3.50 -10.97 -18.99
C SER A 150 3.14 -12.08 -19.98
N GLY A 151 2.85 -11.70 -21.22
CA GLY A 151 2.69 -12.65 -22.32
C GLY A 151 4.02 -13.04 -22.99
N GLY A 152 5.12 -12.36 -22.66
CA GLY A 152 6.42 -12.55 -23.28
C GLY A 152 7.48 -13.03 -22.28
N SER A 153 8.75 -12.76 -22.60
CA SER A 153 9.88 -13.03 -21.72
C SER A 153 9.75 -12.27 -20.39
N GLN A 154 10.57 -12.66 -19.41
CA GLN A 154 10.58 -12.05 -18.09
C GLN A 154 10.92 -10.56 -18.17
N SER A 155 10.19 -9.80 -17.36
CA SER A 155 10.31 -8.35 -17.21
C SER A 155 9.92 -7.98 -15.78
N PHE A 156 10.25 -6.76 -15.37
CA PHE A 156 9.92 -6.24 -14.04
C PHE A 156 9.33 -4.83 -14.11
N ASN A 157 8.98 -4.34 -15.31
CA ASN A 157 8.58 -2.95 -15.48
C ASN A 157 7.31 -2.62 -14.71
N ALA A 158 6.29 -3.48 -14.76
CA ALA A 158 5.03 -3.25 -14.06
C ALA A 158 5.22 -3.30 -12.54
N VAL A 159 5.92 -4.29 -11.98
CA VAL A 159 6.17 -4.34 -10.52
C VAL A 159 7.06 -3.21 -10.03
N ASN A 160 8.02 -2.74 -10.84
CA ASN A 160 8.84 -1.58 -10.50
C ASN A 160 7.98 -0.31 -10.41
N ALA A 161 7.08 -0.10 -11.37
CA ALA A 161 6.16 1.03 -11.34
C ALA A 161 5.17 0.93 -10.17
N LEU A 162 4.64 -0.26 -9.88
CA LEU A 162 3.75 -0.49 -8.74
C LEU A 162 4.45 -0.28 -7.39
N ARG A 163 5.70 -0.68 -7.23
CA ARG A 163 6.50 -0.45 -6.02
C ARG A 163 6.69 1.04 -5.77
N VAL A 164 6.97 1.78 -6.84
CA VAL A 164 7.05 3.24 -6.80
C VAL A 164 5.71 3.85 -6.41
N LEU A 165 4.59 3.39 -7.00
CA LEU A 165 3.24 3.81 -6.60
C LEU A 165 2.94 3.49 -5.13
N GLY A 166 3.30 2.31 -4.64
CA GLY A 166 3.13 1.91 -3.23
C GLY A 166 3.80 2.89 -2.26
N ARG A 167 5.02 3.34 -2.60
CA ARG A 167 5.72 4.40 -1.86
C ARG A 167 4.95 5.72 -1.89
N TRP A 168 4.42 6.13 -3.05
CA TRP A 168 3.58 7.32 -3.19
C TRP A 168 2.31 7.22 -2.32
N MET A 169 1.69 6.04 -2.27
CA MET A 169 0.52 5.72 -1.44
C MET A 169 0.86 5.53 0.05
N ARG A 170 2.12 5.77 0.46
CA ARG A 170 2.64 5.64 1.83
C ARG A 170 2.42 4.24 2.43
N MET A 171 2.50 3.21 1.59
CA MET A 171 2.36 1.81 1.99
C MET A 171 3.72 1.18 2.31
N VAL A 172 3.71 0.18 3.19
CA VAL A 172 4.88 -0.68 3.46
C VAL A 172 4.93 -1.75 2.38
N THR A 173 5.61 -1.43 1.26
CA THR A 173 5.74 -2.39 0.15
C THR A 173 6.79 -3.43 0.50
N ILE A 174 6.39 -4.69 0.64
CA ILE A 174 7.29 -5.78 1.07
C ILE A 174 8.44 -5.98 0.07
N PRO A 175 9.62 -6.45 0.52
CA PRO A 175 10.77 -6.66 -0.35
C PRO A 175 10.50 -7.61 -1.52
N ASN A 176 9.87 -8.76 -1.26
CA ASN A 176 9.65 -9.79 -2.26
C ASN A 176 8.52 -9.41 -3.24
N GLN A 177 8.57 -9.98 -4.44
CA GLN A 177 7.60 -9.70 -5.51
C GLN A 177 7.54 -10.87 -6.51
N SER A 178 6.43 -10.96 -7.25
CA SER A 178 6.24 -11.98 -8.29
C SER A 178 6.21 -11.37 -9.68
N SER A 179 6.90 -12.00 -10.64
CA SER A 179 6.80 -11.69 -12.07
C SER A 179 6.74 -13.00 -12.85
N VAL A 180 5.57 -13.31 -13.40
CA VAL A 180 5.29 -14.55 -14.14
C VAL A 180 5.41 -14.29 -15.64
N PRO A 181 6.51 -14.68 -16.31
CA PRO A 181 6.66 -14.59 -17.75
C PRO A 181 5.79 -15.61 -18.46
N MET A 182 5.49 -15.37 -19.75
CA MET A 182 4.73 -16.29 -20.61
C MET A 182 3.52 -16.91 -19.88
N ALA A 183 2.76 -16.12 -19.14
CA ALA A 183 1.79 -16.62 -18.15
C ALA A 183 0.78 -17.62 -18.74
N PHE A 184 0.50 -17.54 -20.04
CA PHE A 184 -0.33 -18.52 -20.75
C PHE A 184 0.15 -19.98 -20.68
N LYS A 185 1.44 -20.22 -20.39
CA LYS A 185 2.02 -21.55 -20.17
C LYS A 185 1.90 -22.02 -18.72
N GLU A 186 1.81 -21.08 -17.79
CA GLU A 186 1.86 -21.31 -16.34
C GLU A 186 0.49 -21.56 -15.71
N PHE A 187 -0.59 -21.33 -16.47
CA PHE A 187 -1.96 -21.60 -16.02
C PHE A 187 -2.60 -22.71 -16.86
N ASP A 188 -3.38 -23.57 -16.22
CA ASP A 188 -4.17 -24.60 -16.90
C ASP A 188 -5.47 -24.03 -17.52
N GLU A 189 -6.30 -24.90 -18.11
CA GLU A 189 -7.56 -24.50 -18.73
C GLU A 189 -8.54 -23.86 -17.72
N ALA A 190 -8.57 -24.38 -16.49
CA ALA A 190 -9.39 -23.89 -15.39
C ALA A 190 -8.86 -22.59 -14.75
N GLY A 191 -7.70 -22.09 -15.19
CA GLY A 191 -7.09 -20.88 -14.65
C GLY A 191 -6.40 -21.12 -13.31
N ARG A 192 -5.99 -22.35 -13.00
CA ARG A 192 -5.12 -22.68 -11.87
C ARG A 192 -3.66 -22.60 -12.29
N MET A 193 -2.84 -22.02 -11.42
CA MET A 193 -1.39 -21.95 -11.68
C MET A 193 -0.78 -23.34 -11.48
N LYS A 194 0.09 -23.74 -12.41
CA LYS A 194 0.81 -25.01 -12.38
C LYS A 194 1.90 -24.96 -11.30
N PRO A 195 2.27 -26.11 -10.70
CA PRO A 195 3.36 -26.17 -9.75
C PRO A 195 4.69 -25.83 -10.44
N GLY A 196 5.59 -25.18 -9.70
CA GLY A 196 6.93 -24.85 -10.16
C GLY A 196 7.49 -23.59 -9.50
N PRO A 197 8.71 -23.18 -9.88
CA PRO A 197 9.43 -22.09 -9.19
C PRO A 197 8.70 -20.75 -9.19
N LEU A 198 7.88 -20.49 -10.22
CA LEU A 198 7.06 -19.28 -10.30
C LEU A 198 5.92 -19.30 -9.28
N TYR A 199 5.33 -20.47 -9.04
CA TYR A 199 4.30 -20.63 -8.00
C TYR A 199 4.92 -20.56 -6.60
N ASP A 200 6.07 -21.20 -6.40
CA ASP A 200 6.82 -21.12 -5.13
C ASP A 200 7.12 -19.67 -4.75
N ARG A 201 7.51 -18.84 -5.73
CA ARG A 201 7.68 -17.40 -5.51
C ARG A 201 6.39 -16.70 -5.09
N VAL A 202 5.23 -17.09 -5.62
CA VAL A 202 3.94 -16.51 -5.20
C VAL A 202 3.64 -16.90 -3.75
N VAL A 203 3.95 -18.15 -3.36
CA VAL A 203 3.87 -18.59 -1.96
C VAL A 203 4.76 -17.73 -1.07
N ASP A 204 6.03 -17.54 -1.42
CA ASP A 204 6.97 -16.70 -0.64
C ASP A 204 6.43 -15.27 -0.45
N VAL A 205 5.89 -14.68 -1.52
CA VAL A 205 5.36 -13.30 -1.48
C VAL A 205 4.12 -13.19 -0.59
N CYS A 206 3.20 -14.16 -0.69
CA CYS A 206 2.01 -14.20 0.17
C CYS A 206 2.39 -14.43 1.65
N GLU A 207 3.33 -15.34 1.90
CA GLU A 207 3.82 -15.63 3.24
C GLU A 207 4.52 -14.40 3.86
N GLU A 208 5.39 -13.74 3.10
CA GLU A 208 6.05 -12.51 3.53
C GLU A 208 5.04 -11.39 3.77
N LEU A 209 4.05 -11.23 2.90
CA LEU A 209 3.00 -10.23 3.09
C LEU A 209 2.23 -10.46 4.39
N MET A 210 1.84 -11.71 4.67
CA MET A 210 1.18 -12.07 5.92
C MET A 210 2.02 -11.70 7.14
N LYS A 211 3.30 -12.10 7.16
CA LYS A 211 4.24 -11.80 8.24
C LYS A 211 4.38 -10.29 8.48
N PHE A 212 4.56 -9.51 7.41
CA PHE A 212 4.66 -8.06 7.50
C PHE A 212 3.35 -7.41 7.95
N THR A 213 2.19 -7.89 7.52
CA THR A 213 0.90 -7.35 7.96
C THR A 213 0.69 -7.57 9.45
N LEU A 214 0.97 -8.78 9.95
CA LEU A 214 0.93 -9.08 11.39
C LEU A 214 1.90 -8.19 12.19
N LEU A 215 3.07 -7.90 11.64
CA LEU A 215 4.06 -7.01 12.27
C LEU A 215 3.61 -5.53 12.29
N VAL A 216 2.92 -5.06 11.24
CA VAL A 216 2.65 -3.63 11.06
C VAL A 216 1.27 -3.21 11.58
N ARG A 217 0.22 -4.04 11.42
CA ARG A 217 -1.18 -3.61 11.56
C ARG A 217 -1.53 -3.03 12.94
N GLU A 218 -0.97 -3.57 14.02
CA GLU A 218 -1.23 -3.13 15.40
C GLU A 218 -0.38 -1.93 15.84
N ARG A 219 0.50 -1.44 14.96
CA ARG A 219 1.45 -0.35 15.23
C ARG A 219 1.32 0.82 14.26
N SER A 220 0.38 0.73 13.31
CA SER A 220 0.27 1.67 12.19
C SER A 220 0.21 3.12 12.66
N ASP A 221 -0.63 3.41 13.66
CA ASP A 221 -0.80 4.77 14.22
C ASP A 221 0.50 5.38 14.72
N TYR A 222 1.33 4.58 15.41
CA TYR A 222 2.63 5.05 15.87
C TYR A 222 3.64 5.16 14.73
N LEU A 223 3.67 4.20 13.81
CA LEU A 223 4.57 4.22 12.64
C LEU A 223 4.31 5.40 11.70
N VAL A 224 3.09 5.95 11.73
CA VAL A 224 2.71 7.13 10.94
C VAL A 224 2.68 8.43 11.72
N ASP A 225 3.03 8.43 13.02
CA ASP A 225 3.14 9.64 13.83
C ASP A 225 4.45 10.38 13.51
N ARG A 226 4.37 11.33 12.57
CA ARG A 226 5.52 12.04 12.03
C ARG A 226 5.81 13.32 12.82
N TYR A 227 7.10 13.55 13.07
CA TYR A 227 7.61 14.80 13.65
C TYR A 227 7.07 16.06 12.94
N SER A 228 7.09 16.09 11.60
CA SER A 228 6.61 17.24 10.83
C SER A 228 5.12 17.51 11.06
N GLU A 229 4.31 16.46 11.15
CA GLU A 229 2.86 16.55 11.38
C GLU A 229 2.55 16.96 12.83
N ARG A 230 3.34 16.51 13.81
CA ARG A 230 3.28 17.05 15.19
C ARG A 230 3.52 18.55 15.20
N LYS A 231 4.55 19.03 14.49
CA LYS A 231 4.87 20.47 14.37
C LYS A 231 3.82 21.28 13.61
N GLU A 232 3.06 20.67 12.71
CA GLU A 232 1.96 21.34 11.99
C GLU A 232 0.69 21.46 12.85
N ARG A 233 0.46 20.51 13.75
CA ARG A 233 -0.69 20.51 14.67
C ARG A 233 -0.51 21.41 15.90
N ASP A 234 0.67 21.99 16.08
CA ASP A 234 0.99 22.87 17.20
C ASP A 234 0.03 24.09 17.23
N PRO A 235 -0.78 24.25 18.29
CA PRO A 235 -1.75 25.35 18.41
C PRO A 235 -1.14 26.74 18.24
N GLU A 236 0.10 26.97 18.70
CA GLU A 236 0.77 28.27 18.55
C GLU A 236 1.04 28.59 17.08
N ARG A 237 1.43 27.56 16.30
CA ARG A 237 1.67 27.69 14.86
C ARG A 237 0.38 27.87 14.08
N LEU A 238 -0.68 27.14 14.45
CA LEU A 238 -2.00 27.28 13.84
C LEU A 238 -2.58 28.68 14.09
N THR A 239 -2.37 29.24 15.28
CA THR A 239 -2.77 30.61 15.63
C THR A 239 -1.98 31.65 14.84
N ALA A 240 -0.66 31.46 14.69
CA ALA A 240 0.19 32.35 13.90
C ALA A 240 -0.19 32.37 12.40
N ILE A 241 -0.47 31.20 11.81
CA ILE A 241 -0.96 31.11 10.42
C ILE A 241 -2.34 31.75 10.28
N GLY A 242 -3.23 31.58 11.27
CA GLY A 242 -4.54 32.22 11.30
C GLY A 242 -4.46 33.76 11.38
N ALA A 243 -3.44 34.30 12.06
CA ALA A 243 -3.18 35.73 12.12
C ALA A 243 -2.62 36.29 10.80
N ASP A 244 -1.74 35.53 10.11
CA ASP A 244 -1.17 35.92 8.81
C ASP A 244 -2.15 35.76 7.63
N ALA A 245 -3.09 34.82 7.71
CA ALA A 245 -4.08 34.55 6.65
C ALA A 245 -5.29 35.50 6.63
N GLY A 246 -5.33 36.49 7.54
CA GLY A 246 -6.13 37.71 7.44
C GLY A 246 -7.46 37.65 6.67
N PHE A 247 -8.45 36.90 7.15
CA PHE A 247 -9.81 37.44 7.13
C PHE A 247 -9.86 38.53 8.19
N GLY A 248 -9.46 39.74 7.80
CA GLY A 248 -9.64 40.93 8.62
C GLY A 248 -11.13 41.13 8.88
N THR A 249 -11.56 40.84 10.11
CA THR A 249 -12.85 41.29 10.62
C THR A 249 -12.82 42.80 10.83
N ARG A 250 -13.57 43.49 9.98
CA ARG A 250 -14.17 44.84 10.11
C ARG A 250 -13.23 46.05 10.17
#